data_AF-A0A1K1QJT0-F1
#
_entry.id   AF-A0A1K1QJT0-F1
#
_cell.length_a   1.000
_cell.length_b   1.000
_cell.length_c   1.000
_cell.angle_alpha   90.00
_cell.angle_beta   90.00
_cell.angle_gamma   90.00
#
_symmetry.space_group_name_H-M   'P 1'
#
loop_
_entity.id
_entity.type
_entity.pdbx_description
1 polymer ?
#
loop_
_entity_poly.entity_id
_entity_poly.type
_entity_poly.pdbx_seq_one_letter_code
_entity_poly.pdbx_strand_id
1 'polypeptide(L)'
;MTYKNIPKYSLAIIFLIALYNWVLPNYLLIRAGGRFFFDTRMISIIVVAYLAFFVTKTDIFFNLKLKKVLVIGLLYGLIVGPIGDFSYLLNDLIFFRRMEFESYYMYQVICTILFTFCSIILISKIRKTKYSFKELLICLICFAIVCNVFHYIYIIITSLFDSNDGMVGVGAHSLLPFYTPFISYFSFKNMNLGSFLFFMISSPAISLLFVIYFYSSYVLFLNYNKKGLYSLIPIKKDLVFLKISKKPTWWIIFLLIPFVRIIPKYFINLELAKQHNKEASYALGMTLIPWFFYGKLILNTKTTE
;
A
#
# COMPACT_ATOMS: atom_id res chain seq x y z
N MET A 1 40.20 -7.99 -27.22
CA MET A 1 38.73 -7.96 -27.07
C MET A 1 38.35 -6.63 -26.42
N THR A 2 37.60 -5.82 -27.15
CA THR A 2 37.27 -4.44 -26.82
C THR A 2 36.24 -4.34 -25.69
N TYR A 3 36.52 -3.45 -24.73
CA TYR A 3 35.79 -3.16 -23.47
C TYR A 3 34.33 -2.67 -23.63
N LYS A 4 33.67 -2.93 -24.77
CA LYS A 4 32.44 -2.25 -25.19
C LYS A 4 31.14 -2.95 -24.79
N ASN A 5 31.19 -4.18 -24.26
CA ASN A 5 30.01 -5.00 -23.97
C ASN A 5 29.99 -5.58 -22.55
N ILE A 6 30.45 -4.82 -21.55
CA ILE A 6 30.05 -5.11 -20.17
C ILE A 6 28.61 -4.59 -20.04
N PRO A 7 27.58 -5.44 -19.88
CA PRO A 7 26.20 -4.97 -19.78
C PRO A 7 26.12 -3.96 -18.63
N LYS A 8 25.53 -2.79 -18.85
CA LYS A 8 25.53 -1.67 -17.86
C LYS A 8 25.09 -2.09 -16.44
N TYR A 9 24.32 -3.17 -16.33
CA TYR A 9 23.92 -3.84 -15.09
C TYR A 9 25.08 -4.51 -14.33
N SER A 10 26.03 -5.12 -15.05
CA SER A 10 27.23 -5.72 -14.44
C SER A 10 28.18 -4.68 -13.87
N LEU A 11 28.28 -3.49 -14.47
CA LEU A 11 29.02 -2.36 -13.91
C LEU A 11 28.37 -1.82 -12.61
N ALA A 12 27.04 -1.75 -12.57
CA ALA A 12 26.29 -1.38 -11.37
C ALA A 12 26.43 -2.44 -10.25
N ILE A 13 26.43 -3.73 -10.61
CA ILE A 13 26.64 -4.84 -9.66
C ILE A 13 28.10 -4.85 -9.15
N ILE A 14 29.08 -4.68 -10.04
CA ILE A 14 30.51 -4.57 -9.66
C ILE A 14 30.73 -3.34 -8.78
N PHE A 15 30.03 -2.23 -9.04
CA PHE A 15 30.10 -1.03 -8.21
C PHE A 15 29.42 -1.21 -6.84
N LEU A 16 28.27 -1.91 -6.79
CA LEU A 16 27.63 -2.29 -5.52
C LEU A 16 28.50 -3.24 -4.69
N ILE A 17 29.20 -4.17 -5.33
CA ILE A 17 30.17 -5.09 -4.69
C ILE A 17 31.42 -4.32 -4.24
N ALA A 18 31.90 -3.35 -5.03
CA ALA A 18 33.02 -2.48 -4.65
C ALA A 18 32.65 -1.54 -3.49
N LEU A 19 31.41 -1.05 -3.45
CA LEU A 19 30.89 -0.20 -2.38
C LEU A 19 30.63 -1.00 -1.09
N TYR A 20 30.14 -2.25 -1.22
CA TYR A 20 30.13 -3.26 -0.16
C TYR A 20 31.54 -3.47 0.42
N ASN A 21 32.56 -3.62 -0.43
CA ASN A 21 33.95 -3.80 -0.02
C ASN A 21 34.66 -2.52 0.44
N TRP A 22 34.11 -1.31 0.24
CA TRP A 22 34.72 -0.04 0.67
C TRP A 22 34.11 0.51 1.97
N VAL A 23 32.84 0.23 2.22
CA VAL A 23 32.16 0.62 3.46
C VAL A 23 32.52 -0.33 4.61
N LEU A 24 32.69 -1.63 4.33
CA LEU A 24 33.01 -2.65 5.34
C LEU A 24 34.38 -2.46 6.03
N PRO A 25 35.48 -2.11 5.33
CA PRO A 25 36.80 -1.92 5.97
C PRO A 25 36.88 -0.65 6.79
N ASN A 26 36.19 0.42 6.38
CA ASN A 26 36.14 1.67 7.17
C ASN A 26 35.34 1.48 8.47
N TYR A 27 34.35 0.59 8.49
CA TYR A 27 33.65 0.20 9.73
C TYR A 27 34.51 -0.72 10.63
N LEU A 28 35.28 -1.64 10.04
CA LEU A 28 36.22 -2.49 10.77
C LEU A 28 37.39 -1.70 11.40
N LEU A 29 37.85 -0.61 10.76
CA LEU A 29 38.90 0.26 11.28
C LEU A 29 38.43 1.14 12.45
N ILE A 30 37.16 1.54 12.49
CA ILE A 30 36.58 2.29 13.64
C ILE A 30 36.45 1.39 14.88
N ARG A 31 36.30 0.08 14.69
CA ARG A 31 36.22 -0.93 15.76
C ARG A 31 37.55 -1.12 16.51
N ALA A 32 38.67 -0.60 16.00
CA ALA A 32 40.00 -0.76 16.60
C ALA A 32 40.35 0.27 17.69
N GLY A 33 39.47 1.21 18.06
CA GLY A 33 39.83 2.13 19.15
C GLY A 33 38.94 3.33 19.46
N GLY A 34 37.68 3.40 19.01
CA GLY A 34 36.80 4.51 19.39
C GLY A 34 35.36 4.08 19.54
N ARG A 35 34.83 4.14 20.77
CA ARG A 35 33.39 3.96 21.04
C ARG A 35 32.60 5.12 20.44
N PHE A 36 32.27 5.01 19.15
CA PHE A 36 31.11 5.69 18.59
C PHE A 36 30.11 4.60 18.20
N PHE A 37 29.05 4.45 18.99
CA PHE A 37 27.85 3.72 18.58
C PHE A 37 27.17 4.55 17.48
N PHE A 38 27.66 4.45 16.25
CA PHE A 38 26.82 4.77 15.11
C PHE A 38 25.77 3.67 15.05
N ASP A 39 24.53 4.02 15.42
CA ASP A 39 23.40 3.11 15.36
C ASP A 39 23.36 2.51 13.95
N THR A 40 23.47 1.18 13.87
CA THR A 40 23.47 0.44 12.61
C THR A 40 22.20 0.68 11.79
N ARG A 41 21.13 1.11 12.47
CA ARG A 41 19.87 1.58 11.88
C ARG A 41 20.02 2.89 11.11
N MET A 42 20.94 3.78 11.50
CA MET A 42 21.24 5.01 10.73
C MET A 42 21.94 4.68 9.41
N ILE A 43 22.78 3.65 9.38
CA ILE A 43 23.48 3.21 8.16
C ILE A 43 22.47 2.57 7.19
N SER A 44 21.52 1.77 7.69
CA SER A 44 20.47 1.19 6.85
C SER A 44 19.58 2.26 6.20
N ILE A 45 19.21 3.31 6.95
CA ILE A 45 18.46 4.46 6.45
C ILE A 45 19.25 5.19 5.36
N ILE A 46 20.55 5.42 5.55
CA ILE A 46 21.41 6.09 4.55
C ILE A 46 21.52 5.27 3.27
N VAL A 47 21.69 3.95 3.36
CA VAL A 47 21.79 3.05 2.19
C VAL A 47 20.48 3.01 1.42
N VAL A 48 19.34 2.88 2.10
CA VAL A 48 18.02 2.88 1.44
C VAL A 48 17.74 4.26 0.83
N ALA A 49 18.09 5.36 1.50
CA ALA A 49 17.93 6.72 0.97
C ALA A 49 18.82 6.96 -0.27
N TYR A 50 20.02 6.37 -0.30
CA TYR A 50 20.92 6.47 -1.46
C TYR A 50 20.41 5.63 -2.65
N LEU A 51 19.93 4.41 -2.41
CA LEU A 51 19.24 3.61 -3.42
C LEU A 51 17.99 4.35 -3.95
N ALA A 52 17.25 5.01 -3.06
CA ALA A 52 16.12 5.85 -3.42
C ALA A 52 16.54 6.98 -4.38
N PHE A 53 17.56 7.75 -4.00
CA PHE A 53 18.10 8.84 -4.80
C PHE A 53 18.53 8.34 -6.19
N PHE A 54 19.23 7.21 -6.28
CA PHE A 54 19.66 6.61 -7.53
C PHE A 54 18.46 6.23 -8.43
N VAL A 55 17.46 5.52 -7.89
CA VAL A 55 16.23 5.16 -8.63
C VAL A 55 15.49 6.40 -9.16
N THR A 56 15.48 7.51 -8.40
CA THR A 56 14.82 8.74 -8.84
C THR A 56 15.58 9.52 -9.93
N LYS A 57 16.92 9.44 -9.93
CA LYS A 57 17.81 10.16 -10.84
C LYS A 57 18.12 9.41 -12.14
N THR A 58 17.93 8.09 -12.19
CA THR A 58 18.17 7.32 -13.42
C THR A 58 17.02 7.47 -14.42
N ASP A 59 17.37 7.77 -15.68
CA ASP A 59 16.44 7.79 -16.84
C ASP A 59 15.97 6.38 -17.28
N ILE A 60 16.34 5.34 -16.52
CA ILE A 60 16.03 3.92 -16.80
C ILE A 60 14.51 3.67 -16.80
N PHE A 61 13.73 4.48 -16.07
CA PHE A 61 12.26 4.34 -16.00
C PHE A 61 11.55 5.27 -16.99
N PHE A 62 11.36 4.79 -18.22
CA PHE A 62 10.73 5.53 -19.33
C PHE A 62 9.26 5.91 -19.11
N ASN A 63 8.56 5.33 -18.12
CA ASN A 63 7.16 5.64 -17.83
C ASN A 63 7.03 6.59 -16.64
N LEU A 64 6.58 7.83 -16.90
CA LEU A 64 6.33 8.86 -15.88
C LEU A 64 5.42 8.39 -14.73
N LYS A 65 4.49 7.46 -15.00
CA LYS A 65 3.62 6.85 -13.97
C LYS A 65 4.40 5.88 -13.08
N LEU A 66 5.25 5.05 -13.68
CA LEU A 66 6.11 4.11 -12.95
C LEU A 66 7.14 4.83 -12.08
N LYS A 67 7.72 5.93 -12.57
CA LYS A 67 8.60 6.80 -11.77
C LYS A 67 7.90 7.33 -10.52
N LYS A 68 6.64 7.77 -10.64
CA LYS A 68 5.82 8.20 -9.48
C LYS A 68 5.56 7.07 -8.50
N VAL A 69 5.26 5.87 -9.01
CA VAL A 69 5.07 4.65 -8.19
C VAL A 69 6.32 4.35 -7.37
N LEU A 70 7.50 4.36 -8.01
CA LEU A 70 8.78 4.09 -7.34
C LEU A 70 9.11 5.11 -6.26
N VAL A 71 8.98 6.41 -6.58
CA VAL A 71 9.27 7.49 -5.63
C VAL A 71 8.39 7.38 -4.39
N ILE A 72 7.09 7.13 -4.55
CA ILE A 72 6.18 7.03 -3.40
C ILE A 72 6.39 5.73 -2.64
N GLY A 73 6.65 4.61 -3.33
CA GLY A 73 6.95 3.32 -2.70
C GLY A 73 8.24 3.36 -1.88
N LEU A 74 9.24 4.09 -2.36
CA LEU A 74 10.47 4.39 -1.62
C LEU A 74 10.20 5.18 -0.35
N LEU A 75 9.43 6.28 -0.45
CA LEU A 75 9.06 7.09 0.71
C LEU A 75 8.31 6.26 1.75
N TYR A 76 7.41 5.39 1.31
CA TYR A 76 6.72 4.45 2.20
C TYR A 76 7.71 3.55 2.93
N GLY A 77 8.63 2.89 2.21
CA GLY A 77 9.63 2.00 2.81
C GLY A 77 10.54 2.71 3.83
N LEU A 78 10.99 3.93 3.51
CA LEU A 78 11.83 4.76 4.39
C LEU A 78 11.12 5.19 5.67
N ILE A 79 9.80 5.37 5.64
CA ILE A 79 9.01 5.74 6.82
C ILE A 79 8.69 4.50 7.65
N VAL A 80 8.26 3.42 6.99
CA VAL A 80 7.73 2.24 7.69
C VAL A 80 8.82 1.40 8.36
N GLY A 81 10.00 1.28 7.74
CA GLY A 81 11.12 0.52 8.33
C GLY A 81 11.46 0.98 9.76
N PRO A 82 11.85 2.25 9.96
CA PRO A 82 12.22 2.77 11.28
C PRO A 82 11.07 2.76 12.30
N ILE A 83 9.82 2.89 11.85
CA ILE A 83 8.64 2.79 12.74
C ILE A 83 8.54 1.39 13.33
N GLY A 84 8.88 0.35 12.57
CA GLY A 84 8.94 -1.02 13.06
C GLY A 84 9.93 -1.15 14.22
N ASP A 85 11.15 -0.67 14.01
CA ASP A 85 12.21 -0.76 15.02
C ASP A 85 11.87 0.07 16.27
N PHE A 86 11.28 1.26 16.10
CA PHE A 86 10.85 2.11 17.21
C PHE A 86 9.71 1.47 18.01
N SER A 87 8.74 0.84 17.34
CA SER A 87 7.64 0.15 18.02
C SER A 87 8.14 -1.02 18.89
N TYR A 88 9.21 -1.67 18.46
CA TYR A 88 9.85 -2.74 19.22
C TYR A 88 10.67 -2.19 20.40
N LEU A 89 11.47 -1.14 20.17
CA LEU A 89 12.27 -0.50 21.22
C LEU A 89 11.42 0.07 22.36
N LEU A 90 10.25 0.63 22.05
CA LEU A 90 9.30 1.08 23.07
C LEU A 90 8.74 -0.08 23.91
N ASN A 91 8.51 -1.25 23.33
CA ASN A 91 8.06 -2.41 24.11
C ASN A 91 9.12 -2.90 25.07
N ASP A 92 10.38 -3.00 24.61
CA ASP A 92 11.50 -3.45 25.43
C ASP A 92 11.69 -2.54 26.65
N LEU A 93 11.41 -1.24 26.50
CA LEU A 93 11.52 -0.25 27.57
C LEU A 93 10.32 -0.24 28.53
N ILE A 94 9.12 -0.61 28.09
CA ILE A 94 7.87 -0.35 28.81
C ILE A 94 7.24 -1.63 29.43
N PHE A 95 7.51 -2.85 28.95
CA PHE A 95 6.79 -4.04 29.45
C PHE A 95 7.56 -5.38 29.44
N PHE A 96 7.54 -6.08 30.58
CA PHE A 96 8.01 -7.47 30.73
C PHE A 96 7.27 -8.43 29.79
N ARG A 97 8.00 -9.03 28.82
CA ARG A 97 7.89 -10.40 28.22
C ARG A 97 6.53 -11.01 27.82
N ARG A 98 5.40 -10.28 27.86
CA ARG A 98 4.04 -10.81 27.54
C ARG A 98 3.31 -10.13 26.37
N MET A 99 3.90 -9.12 25.72
CA MET A 99 3.17 -8.22 24.79
C MET A 99 3.76 -8.16 23.37
N GLU A 100 4.38 -9.22 22.86
CA GLU A 100 4.94 -9.24 21.48
C GLU A 100 3.85 -9.16 20.38
N PHE A 101 2.67 -9.74 20.64
CA PHE A 101 1.57 -9.79 19.66
C PHE A 101 0.88 -8.43 19.46
N GLU A 102 0.59 -7.69 20.54
CA GLU A 102 -0.14 -6.41 20.47
C GLU A 102 0.63 -5.34 19.69
N SER A 103 1.96 -5.28 19.86
CA SER A 103 2.80 -4.34 19.11
C SER A 103 2.87 -4.64 17.63
N TYR A 104 2.84 -5.92 17.25
CA TYR A 104 2.82 -6.32 15.86
C TYR A 104 1.55 -5.82 15.17
N TYR A 105 0.40 -5.94 15.85
CA TYR A 105 -0.87 -5.41 15.35
C TYR A 105 -0.86 -3.90 15.20
N MET A 106 -0.34 -3.18 16.19
CA MET A 106 -0.20 -1.73 16.13
C MET A 106 0.69 -1.31 14.96
N TYR A 107 1.83 -1.97 14.79
CA TYR A 107 2.72 -1.75 13.64
C TYR A 107 2.02 -2.00 12.30
N GLN A 108 1.28 -3.11 12.18
CA GLN A 108 0.53 -3.46 10.97
C GLN A 108 -0.57 -2.44 10.65
N VAL A 109 -1.28 -1.92 11.66
CA VAL A 109 -2.26 -0.85 11.49
C VAL A 109 -1.59 0.43 11.00
N ILE A 110 -0.46 0.82 11.58
CA ILE A 110 0.31 2.00 11.14
C ILE A 110 0.77 1.84 9.69
N CYS A 111 1.32 0.67 9.33
CA CYS A 111 1.70 0.35 7.95
C CYS A 111 0.52 0.52 6.99
N THR A 112 -0.66 0.03 7.36
CA THR A 112 -1.86 0.10 6.53
C THR A 112 -2.35 1.55 6.37
N ILE A 113 -2.35 2.33 7.45
CA ILE A 113 -2.70 3.76 7.41
C ILE A 113 -1.74 4.51 6.48
N LEU A 114 -0.43 4.33 6.65
CA LEU A 114 0.57 4.96 5.79
C LEU A 114 0.43 4.50 4.33
N PHE A 115 0.17 3.22 4.10
CA PHE A 115 -0.03 2.66 2.77
C PHE A 115 -1.26 3.28 2.08
N THR A 116 -2.38 3.44 2.79
CA THR A 116 -3.58 4.10 2.23
C THR A 116 -3.31 5.56 1.89
N PHE A 117 -2.60 6.28 2.76
CA PHE A 117 -2.24 7.68 2.51
C PHE A 117 -1.32 7.83 1.30
N CYS A 118 -0.27 7.01 1.21
CA CYS A 118 0.61 6.96 0.05
C CYS A 118 -0.13 6.56 -1.24
N SER A 119 -1.09 5.63 -1.16
CA SER A 119 -1.96 5.26 -2.29
C SER A 119 -2.78 6.45 -2.78
N ILE A 120 -3.36 7.24 -1.87
CA ILE A 120 -4.13 8.45 -2.21
C ILE A 120 -3.22 9.50 -2.86
N ILE A 121 -2.02 9.73 -2.33
CA ILE A 121 -1.03 10.64 -2.93
C ILE A 121 -0.66 10.18 -4.34
N LEU A 122 -0.43 8.87 -4.52
CA LEU A 122 -0.10 8.29 -5.82
C LEU A 122 -1.22 8.54 -6.83
N ILE A 123 -2.47 8.26 -6.45
CA ILE A 123 -3.64 8.54 -7.30
C ILE A 123 -3.74 10.03 -7.63
N SER A 124 -3.53 10.93 -6.67
CA SER A 124 -3.52 12.38 -6.90
C SER A 124 -2.47 12.79 -7.94
N LYS A 125 -1.27 12.18 -7.89
CA LYS A 125 -0.21 12.43 -8.88
C LYS A 125 -0.49 11.77 -10.24
N ILE A 126 -1.11 10.59 -10.28
CA ILE A 126 -1.50 9.90 -11.53
C ILE A 126 -2.65 10.65 -12.21
N ARG A 127 -3.61 11.17 -11.44
CA ARG A 127 -4.77 11.90 -11.97
C ARG A 127 -4.40 13.10 -12.83
N LYS A 128 -3.22 13.71 -12.61
CA LYS A 128 -2.71 14.81 -13.44
C LYS A 128 -2.31 14.37 -14.86
N THR A 129 -2.28 13.07 -15.15
CA THR A 129 -2.03 12.54 -16.49
C THR A 129 -3.29 11.85 -17.00
N LYS A 130 -3.46 11.68 -18.31
CA LYS A 130 -4.54 10.85 -18.86
C LYS A 130 -4.28 9.38 -18.49
N TYR A 131 -5.26 8.68 -17.92
CA TYR A 131 -5.11 7.28 -17.54
C TYR A 131 -6.43 6.50 -17.70
N SER A 132 -6.31 5.20 -17.90
CA SER A 132 -7.43 4.26 -17.92
C SER A 132 -7.56 3.50 -16.59
N PHE A 133 -8.70 2.85 -16.34
CA PHE A 133 -8.87 1.99 -15.15
C PHE A 133 -7.77 0.92 -15.04
N LYS A 134 -7.43 0.28 -16.17
CA LYS A 134 -6.39 -0.76 -16.21
C LYS A 134 -5.04 -0.21 -15.79
N GLU A 135 -4.68 0.97 -16.28
CA GLU A 135 -3.42 1.62 -15.91
C GLU A 135 -3.38 2.03 -14.44
N LEU A 136 -4.49 2.53 -13.89
CA LEU A 136 -4.60 2.85 -12.47
C LEU A 136 -4.38 1.60 -11.62
N LEU A 137 -5.04 0.50 -11.99
CA LEU A 137 -4.92 -0.79 -11.31
C LEU A 137 -3.47 -1.30 -11.34
N ILE A 138 -2.83 -1.29 -12.51
CA ILE A 138 -1.42 -1.68 -12.66
C ILE A 138 -0.53 -0.81 -11.78
N CYS A 139 -0.70 0.51 -11.79
CA CYS A 139 0.11 1.41 -10.96
C CYS A 139 -0.03 1.11 -9.46
N LEU A 140 -1.25 0.85 -8.99
CA LEU A 140 -1.53 0.54 -7.59
C LEU A 140 -0.98 -0.84 -7.18
N ILE A 141 -1.08 -1.84 -8.06
CA ILE A 141 -0.46 -3.17 -7.83
C ILE A 141 1.06 -3.05 -7.81
N CYS A 142 1.65 -2.36 -8.78
CA CYS A 142 3.09 -2.10 -8.79
C CYS A 142 3.52 -1.35 -7.52
N PHE A 143 2.73 -0.38 -7.06
CA PHE A 143 2.99 0.34 -5.82
C PHE A 143 3.01 -0.58 -4.60
N ALA A 144 2.03 -1.48 -4.47
CA ALA A 144 2.01 -2.49 -3.42
C ALA A 144 3.26 -3.39 -3.45
N ILE A 145 3.66 -3.87 -4.64
CA ILE A 145 4.86 -4.70 -4.81
C ILE A 145 6.11 -3.92 -4.40
N VAL A 146 6.26 -2.69 -4.89
CA VAL A 146 7.41 -1.84 -4.60
C VAL A 146 7.51 -1.56 -3.09
N CYS A 147 6.40 -1.28 -2.41
CA CYS A 147 6.37 -1.10 -0.96
C CYS A 147 6.88 -2.34 -0.21
N ASN A 148 6.45 -3.54 -0.64
CA ASN A 148 6.93 -4.80 -0.06
C ASN A 148 8.43 -5.00 -0.27
N VAL A 149 8.92 -4.76 -1.50
CA VAL A 149 10.34 -4.93 -1.84
C VAL A 149 11.20 -4.00 -0.99
N PHE A 150 10.84 -2.72 -0.86
CA PHE A 150 11.62 -1.79 -0.02
C PHE A 150 11.57 -2.13 1.46
N HIS A 151 10.41 -2.56 1.96
CA HIS A 151 10.30 -3.00 3.33
C HIS A 151 11.17 -4.24 3.60
N TYR A 152 11.17 -5.21 2.68
CA TYR A 152 12.01 -6.40 2.77
C TYR A 152 13.50 -6.08 2.72
N ILE A 153 13.91 -5.17 1.82
CA ILE A 153 15.29 -4.68 1.76
C ILE A 153 15.69 -4.05 3.10
N TYR A 154 14.81 -3.24 3.71
CA TYR A 154 15.07 -2.66 5.03
C TYR A 154 15.31 -3.72 6.11
N ILE A 155 14.47 -4.75 6.16
CA ILE A 155 14.61 -5.88 7.11
C ILE A 155 15.93 -6.63 6.89
N ILE A 156 16.29 -6.92 5.63
CA ILE A 156 17.58 -7.57 5.34
C ILE A 156 18.73 -6.72 5.85
N ILE A 157 18.73 -5.41 5.52
CA ILE A 157 19.82 -4.53 5.91
C ILE A 157 19.95 -4.46 7.44
N THR A 158 18.85 -4.27 8.17
CA THR A 158 18.86 -4.24 9.65
C THR A 158 19.36 -5.56 10.24
N SER A 159 18.86 -6.71 9.73
CA SER A 159 19.30 -8.03 10.20
C SER A 159 20.78 -8.32 9.98
N LEU A 160 21.38 -7.79 8.90
CA LEU A 160 22.82 -7.92 8.64
C LEU A 160 23.65 -7.21 9.71
N PHE A 161 23.13 -6.12 10.27
CA PHE A 161 23.82 -5.32 11.26
C PHE A 161 23.59 -5.76 12.72
N ASP A 162 22.50 -6.45 13.02
CA ASP A 162 22.14 -6.90 14.39
C ASP A 162 22.76 -8.26 14.77
N SER A 163 23.49 -8.91 13.84
CA SER A 163 24.01 -10.29 13.97
C SER A 163 25.07 -10.56 15.06
N ASN A 164 25.33 -9.62 15.98
CA ASN A 164 26.26 -9.83 17.12
C ASN A 164 25.58 -10.11 18.47
N ASP A 165 24.28 -9.88 18.61
CA ASP A 165 23.57 -10.20 19.85
C ASP A 165 22.71 -11.44 19.59
N GLY A 166 23.15 -12.60 20.08
CA GLY A 166 22.58 -13.93 19.83
C GLY A 166 21.13 -14.17 20.30
N MET A 167 20.26 -13.15 20.28
CA MET A 167 18.90 -13.16 20.81
C MET A 167 17.86 -12.48 19.91
N VAL A 168 18.14 -12.22 18.63
CA VAL A 168 17.10 -11.75 17.69
C VAL A 168 17.05 -12.66 16.47
N GLY A 169 16.35 -13.77 16.65
CA GLY A 169 16.04 -14.68 15.55
C GLY A 169 15.25 -13.97 14.46
N VAL A 170 15.64 -14.23 13.21
CA VAL A 170 14.99 -13.87 11.93
C VAL A 170 13.49 -14.28 11.86
N GLY A 171 12.93 -14.86 12.91
CA GLY A 171 11.56 -15.36 13.00
C GLY A 171 10.47 -14.31 13.26
N ALA A 172 10.76 -13.16 13.87
CA ALA A 172 9.75 -12.14 14.18
C ALA A 172 9.69 -10.98 13.17
N HIS A 173 10.81 -10.67 12.51
CA HIS A 173 10.95 -9.50 11.63
C HIS A 173 10.58 -9.77 10.15
N SER A 174 10.22 -11.01 9.78
CA SER A 174 10.18 -11.46 8.38
C SER A 174 8.79 -11.46 7.72
N LEU A 175 7.73 -11.08 8.42
CA LEU A 175 6.38 -11.09 7.85
C LEU A 175 6.09 -9.78 7.10
N LEU A 176 6.31 -9.83 5.78
CA LEU A 176 5.94 -8.78 4.81
C LEU A 176 4.49 -8.29 5.03
N PRO A 177 4.23 -6.98 5.23
CA PRO A 177 2.93 -6.39 5.57
C PRO A 177 1.74 -6.84 4.70
N PHE A 178 1.99 -7.27 3.47
CA PHE A 178 0.96 -7.75 2.53
C PHE A 178 0.67 -9.25 2.62
N TYR A 179 1.62 -10.04 3.11
CA TYR A 179 1.49 -11.50 3.23
C TYR A 179 1.17 -11.93 4.67
N THR A 180 1.32 -11.04 5.65
CA THR A 180 1.03 -11.32 7.07
C THR A 180 -0.38 -11.83 7.34
N PRO A 181 -1.46 -11.36 6.67
CA PRO A 181 -2.80 -11.86 6.96
C PRO A 181 -3.02 -13.30 6.48
N PHE A 182 -2.20 -13.76 5.52
CA PHE A 182 -2.34 -15.09 4.91
C PHE A 182 -1.41 -16.14 5.53
N ILE A 183 -0.20 -15.74 5.93
CA ILE A 183 0.84 -16.68 6.41
C ILE A 183 0.67 -16.98 7.90
N SER A 184 0.30 -15.99 8.72
CA SER A 184 0.29 -16.15 10.18
C SER A 184 -0.83 -17.04 10.72
N TYR A 185 -1.80 -17.45 9.90
CA TYR A 185 -3.03 -18.07 10.43
C TYR A 185 -3.71 -19.10 9.52
N PHE A 186 -2.95 -19.98 8.88
CA PHE A 186 -3.50 -21.28 8.44
C PHE A 186 -4.08 -22.13 9.61
N SER A 187 -4.03 -21.64 10.85
CA SER A 187 -4.69 -22.19 12.03
C SER A 187 -6.08 -21.58 12.26
N PHE A 188 -7.02 -21.78 11.34
CA PHE A 188 -8.43 -21.32 11.44
C PHE A 188 -9.20 -21.84 12.68
N LYS A 189 -8.59 -22.72 13.49
CA LYS A 189 -9.30 -23.52 14.49
C LYS A 189 -9.83 -22.71 15.69
N ASN A 190 -9.23 -21.57 16.03
CA ASN A 190 -9.56 -20.79 17.23
C ASN A 190 -9.78 -19.28 16.98
N MET A 191 -10.02 -18.85 15.73
CA MET A 191 -10.14 -17.42 15.43
C MET A 191 -11.56 -16.91 15.69
N ASN A 192 -11.69 -15.99 16.66
CA ASN A 192 -12.95 -15.29 16.89
C ASN A 192 -13.23 -14.27 15.78
N LEU A 193 -14.50 -13.93 15.57
CA LEU A 193 -14.91 -12.99 14.51
C LEU A 193 -14.24 -11.61 14.64
N GLY A 194 -14.01 -11.14 15.86
CA GLY A 194 -13.36 -9.84 16.12
C GLY A 194 -11.94 -9.76 15.58
N SER A 195 -11.10 -10.76 15.89
CA SER A 195 -9.73 -10.83 15.37
C SER A 195 -9.74 -10.95 13.85
N PHE A 196 -10.63 -11.76 13.27
CA PHE A 196 -10.75 -11.88 11.82
C PHE A 196 -11.04 -10.55 11.13
N LEU A 197 -12.04 -9.79 11.63
CA LEU A 197 -12.40 -8.49 11.06
C LEU A 197 -11.26 -7.47 11.21
N PHE A 198 -10.55 -7.50 12.35
CA PHE A 198 -9.39 -6.65 12.57
C PHE A 198 -8.30 -6.90 11.52
N PHE A 199 -7.94 -8.17 11.27
CA PHE A 199 -6.96 -8.56 10.25
C PHE A 199 -7.36 -8.11 8.84
N MET A 200 -8.65 -8.22 8.51
CA MET A 200 -9.16 -7.77 7.22
C MET A 200 -9.00 -6.26 7.06
N ILE A 201 -9.24 -5.49 8.12
CA ILE A 201 -9.12 -4.03 8.10
C ILE A 201 -7.64 -3.60 8.11
N SER A 202 -6.78 -4.31 8.83
CA SER A 202 -5.33 -4.05 8.92
C SER A 202 -4.53 -4.59 7.74
N SER A 203 -5.18 -5.04 6.67
CA SER A 203 -4.50 -5.52 5.47
C SER A 203 -4.30 -4.38 4.46
N PRO A 204 -3.04 -4.08 4.06
CA PRO A 204 -2.76 -3.13 2.98
C PRO A 204 -3.45 -3.49 1.66
N ALA A 205 -3.60 -4.78 1.35
CA ALA A 205 -4.26 -5.25 0.13
C ALA A 205 -5.76 -4.92 0.12
N ILE A 206 -6.46 -5.15 1.23
CA ILE A 206 -7.89 -4.82 1.35
C ILE A 206 -8.09 -3.30 1.32
N SER A 207 -7.21 -2.56 1.98
CA SER A 207 -7.21 -1.10 1.96
C SER A 207 -7.14 -0.53 0.53
N LEU A 208 -6.39 -1.18 -0.36
CA LEU A 208 -6.27 -0.79 -1.77
C LEU A 208 -7.59 -0.93 -2.53
N LEU A 209 -8.36 -1.99 -2.27
CA LEU A 209 -9.70 -2.17 -2.86
C LEU A 209 -10.64 -1.04 -2.44
N PHE A 210 -10.60 -0.65 -1.16
CA PHE A 210 -11.37 0.49 -0.66
C PHE A 210 -10.94 1.79 -1.33
N VAL A 211 -9.64 2.06 -1.44
CA VAL A 211 -9.10 3.26 -2.10
C VAL A 211 -9.61 3.35 -3.54
N ILE A 212 -9.56 2.24 -4.31
CA ILE A 212 -10.08 2.20 -5.69
C ILE A 212 -11.58 2.49 -5.71
N TYR A 213 -12.36 1.86 -4.84
CA TYR A 213 -13.82 2.04 -4.80
C TYR A 213 -14.22 3.49 -4.45
N PHE A 214 -13.62 4.06 -3.41
CA PHE A 214 -13.90 5.43 -2.96
C PHE A 214 -13.43 6.46 -3.98
N TYR A 215 -12.29 6.22 -4.63
CA TYR A 215 -11.83 7.06 -5.73
C TYR A 215 -12.76 6.99 -6.94
N SER A 216 -13.19 5.80 -7.33
CA SER A 216 -14.14 5.64 -8.44
C SER A 216 -15.47 6.34 -8.15
N SER A 217 -15.96 6.23 -6.91
CA SER A 217 -17.16 6.94 -6.45
C SER A 217 -16.95 8.46 -6.39
N TYR A 218 -15.75 8.92 -6.02
CA TYR A 218 -15.38 10.34 -6.03
C TYR A 218 -15.49 10.92 -7.45
N VAL A 219 -14.93 10.21 -8.45
CA VAL A 219 -15.01 10.64 -9.86
C VAL A 219 -16.44 10.56 -10.38
N LEU A 220 -17.19 9.51 -10.03
CA LEU A 220 -18.60 9.38 -10.37
C LEU A 220 -19.37 10.62 -9.89
N PHE A 221 -19.20 11.03 -8.64
CA PHE A 221 -19.94 12.17 -8.09
C PHE A 221 -19.61 13.48 -8.83
N LEU A 222 -18.37 13.67 -9.27
CA LEU A 222 -18.00 14.82 -10.10
C LEU A 222 -18.73 14.81 -11.44
N ASN A 223 -18.85 13.65 -12.10
CA ASN A 223 -19.57 13.52 -13.38
C ASN A 223 -21.07 13.88 -13.26
N TYR A 224 -21.65 13.76 -12.07
CA TYR A 224 -23.04 14.13 -11.79
C TYR A 224 -23.18 15.50 -11.08
N ASN A 225 -22.17 16.37 -11.19
CA ASN A 225 -22.16 17.72 -10.58
C ASN A 225 -22.41 17.70 -9.05
N LYS A 226 -21.92 16.67 -8.36
CA LYS A 226 -21.93 16.56 -6.90
C LYS A 226 -20.51 16.71 -6.35
N LYS A 227 -20.38 17.13 -5.08
CA LYS A 227 -19.06 17.25 -4.45
C LYS A 227 -18.44 15.85 -4.30
N GLY A 228 -17.27 15.63 -4.92
CA GLY A 228 -16.58 14.33 -4.87
C GLY A 228 -16.29 13.85 -3.45
N LEU A 229 -15.96 14.75 -2.53
CA LEU A 229 -15.73 14.45 -1.10
C LEU A 229 -16.92 13.74 -0.42
N TYR A 230 -18.14 13.86 -0.96
CA TYR A 230 -19.29 13.17 -0.41
C TYR A 230 -19.17 11.64 -0.53
N SER A 231 -18.27 11.13 -1.40
CA SER A 231 -18.04 9.69 -1.53
C SER A 231 -17.38 9.08 -0.29
N LEU A 232 -16.62 9.86 0.49
CA LEU A 232 -15.89 9.38 1.67
C LEU A 232 -16.78 9.26 2.91
N ILE A 233 -17.89 10.00 2.96
CA ILE A 233 -18.80 10.02 4.11
C ILE A 233 -19.90 8.98 3.87
N PRO A 234 -19.99 7.87 4.64
CA PRO A 234 -20.85 6.73 4.30
C PRO A 234 -22.33 7.09 4.07
N ILE A 235 -22.97 7.76 5.03
CA ILE A 235 -24.38 8.15 4.94
C ILE A 235 -24.61 9.12 3.78
N LYS A 236 -23.72 10.10 3.62
CA LYS A 236 -23.83 11.12 2.59
C LYS A 236 -23.65 10.53 1.19
N LYS A 237 -22.73 9.59 1.04
CA LYS A 237 -22.48 8.84 -0.20
C LYS A 237 -23.76 8.12 -0.63
N ASP A 238 -24.41 7.41 0.27
CA ASP A 238 -25.63 6.65 -0.03
C ASP A 238 -26.80 7.57 -0.40
N LEU A 239 -26.96 8.70 0.30
CA LEU A 239 -27.94 9.74 -0.09
C LEU A 239 -27.67 10.32 -1.49
N VAL A 240 -26.40 10.53 -1.85
CA VAL A 240 -26.04 11.01 -3.19
C VAL A 240 -26.32 9.93 -4.24
N PHE A 241 -26.01 8.66 -3.95
CA PHE A 241 -26.36 7.55 -4.84
C PHE A 241 -27.87 7.45 -5.08
N LEU A 242 -28.70 7.60 -4.05
CA LEU A 242 -30.16 7.65 -4.19
C LEU A 242 -30.61 8.81 -5.10
N LYS A 243 -30.01 10.01 -4.93
CA LYS A 243 -30.31 11.17 -5.77
C LYS A 243 -29.92 10.95 -7.24
N ILE A 244 -28.74 10.38 -7.50
CA ILE A 244 -28.25 10.12 -8.87
C ILE A 244 -29.12 9.06 -9.56
N SER A 245 -29.52 8.02 -8.82
CA SER A 245 -30.37 6.93 -9.31
C SER A 245 -31.88 7.23 -9.26
N LYS A 246 -32.27 8.46 -8.89
CA LYS A 246 -33.67 8.89 -8.75
C LYS A 246 -34.51 7.93 -7.87
N LYS A 247 -33.89 7.37 -6.82
CA LYS A 247 -34.56 6.51 -5.83
C LYS A 247 -34.99 7.34 -4.62
N PRO A 248 -36.06 6.94 -3.93
CA PRO A 248 -36.58 7.72 -2.83
C PRO A 248 -35.61 7.73 -1.65
N THR A 249 -35.51 8.86 -0.94
CA THR A 249 -34.54 9.08 0.15
C THR A 249 -34.76 8.15 1.34
N TRP A 250 -35.98 7.67 1.57
CA TRP A 250 -36.31 6.77 2.68
C TRP A 250 -35.62 5.40 2.58
N TRP A 251 -35.13 5.01 1.40
CA TRP A 251 -34.31 3.79 1.23
C TRP A 251 -33.00 3.82 2.02
N ILE A 252 -32.60 4.99 2.53
CA ILE A 252 -31.46 5.10 3.44
C ILE A 252 -31.57 4.17 4.65
N ILE A 253 -32.79 3.93 5.17
CA ILE A 253 -33.04 3.02 6.30
C ILE A 253 -32.56 1.60 5.96
N PHE A 254 -32.87 1.12 4.75
CA PHE A 254 -32.41 -0.20 4.30
C PHE A 254 -30.93 -0.25 3.99
N LEU A 255 -30.34 0.86 3.51
CA LEU A 255 -28.91 0.93 3.19
C LEU A 255 -28.01 0.86 4.43
N LEU A 256 -28.53 1.24 5.60
CA LEU A 256 -27.83 1.13 6.88
C LEU A 256 -27.75 -0.31 7.41
N ILE A 257 -28.64 -1.20 6.97
CA ILE A 257 -28.69 -2.59 7.45
C ILE A 257 -27.78 -3.47 6.57
N PRO A 258 -26.70 -4.09 7.10
CA PRO A 258 -25.64 -4.72 6.31
C PRO A 258 -26.06 -5.79 5.29
N PHE A 259 -27.07 -6.60 5.63
CA PHE A 259 -27.56 -7.68 4.77
C PHE A 259 -28.71 -7.20 3.86
N VAL A 260 -29.63 -6.40 4.42
CA VAL A 260 -30.77 -5.86 3.67
C VAL A 260 -30.33 -4.86 2.61
N ARG A 261 -29.23 -4.11 2.84
CA ARG A 261 -28.71 -3.11 1.90
C ARG A 261 -28.36 -3.64 0.51
N ILE A 262 -28.15 -4.95 0.35
CA ILE A 262 -27.76 -5.56 -0.93
C ILE A 262 -28.85 -5.31 -1.99
N ILE A 263 -30.12 -5.47 -1.62
CA ILE A 263 -31.29 -5.32 -2.50
C ILE A 263 -31.45 -3.87 -3.01
N PRO A 264 -31.63 -2.84 -2.16
CA PRO A 264 -31.75 -1.46 -2.62
C PRO A 264 -30.48 -1.01 -3.35
N LYS A 265 -29.30 -1.47 -2.94
CA LYS A 265 -28.04 -1.15 -3.62
C LYS A 265 -27.98 -1.72 -5.03
N TYR A 266 -28.50 -2.93 -5.25
CA TYR A 266 -28.63 -3.49 -6.59
C TYR A 266 -29.51 -2.62 -7.49
N PHE A 267 -30.67 -2.17 -7.00
CA PHE A 267 -31.56 -1.29 -7.78
C PHE A 267 -30.97 0.09 -8.09
N ILE A 268 -30.18 0.66 -7.17
CA ILE A 268 -29.41 1.89 -7.42
C ILE A 268 -28.36 1.62 -8.51
N ASN A 269 -27.60 0.53 -8.38
CA ASN A 269 -26.58 0.14 -9.35
C ASN A 269 -27.17 -0.19 -10.73
N LEU A 270 -28.39 -0.73 -10.78
CA LEU A 270 -29.11 -1.02 -12.03
C LEU A 270 -29.41 0.27 -12.80
N GLU A 271 -29.87 1.31 -12.11
CA GLU A 271 -30.12 2.61 -12.72
C GLU A 271 -28.82 3.26 -13.21
N LEU A 272 -27.76 3.22 -12.39
CA LEU A 272 -26.44 3.71 -12.79
C LEU A 272 -25.89 2.95 -14.01
N ALA A 273 -26.00 1.62 -14.02
CA ALA A 273 -25.58 0.80 -15.15
C ALA A 273 -26.34 1.19 -16.43
N LYS A 274 -27.66 1.37 -16.36
CA LYS A 274 -28.49 1.83 -17.49
C LYS A 274 -28.05 3.19 -18.02
N GLN A 275 -27.79 4.16 -17.14
CA GLN A 275 -27.29 5.50 -17.52
C GLN A 275 -25.95 5.45 -18.27
N HIS A 276 -25.17 4.39 -18.08
CA HIS A 276 -23.90 4.14 -18.75
C HIS A 276 -23.98 3.08 -19.87
N ASN A 277 -25.19 2.78 -20.36
CA ASN A 277 -25.44 1.77 -21.39
C ASN A 277 -24.86 0.38 -21.03
N LYS A 278 -25.06 -0.05 -19.77
CA LYS A 278 -24.65 -1.36 -19.26
C LYS A 278 -25.86 -2.21 -18.84
N GLU A 279 -25.69 -3.51 -18.96
CA GLU A 279 -26.71 -4.51 -18.64
C GLU A 279 -26.89 -4.74 -17.13
N ALA A 280 -27.97 -5.44 -16.77
CA ALA A 280 -28.27 -5.82 -15.39
C ALA A 280 -27.18 -6.71 -14.74
N SER A 281 -26.49 -7.54 -15.54
CA SER A 281 -25.33 -8.33 -15.11
C SER A 281 -24.18 -7.45 -14.60
N TYR A 282 -24.00 -6.27 -15.20
CA TYR A 282 -23.02 -5.29 -14.77
C TYR A 282 -23.39 -4.69 -13.41
N ALA A 283 -24.68 -4.42 -13.19
CA ALA A 283 -25.19 -3.93 -11.90
C ALA A 283 -25.04 -4.96 -10.78
N LEU A 284 -25.21 -6.26 -11.07
CA LEU A 284 -24.87 -7.33 -10.14
C LEU A 284 -23.37 -7.29 -9.77
N GLY A 285 -22.50 -7.15 -10.78
CA GLY A 285 -21.07 -6.97 -10.57
C GLY A 285 -20.72 -5.75 -9.70
N MET A 286 -21.37 -4.61 -9.93
CA MET A 286 -21.23 -3.40 -9.09
C MET A 286 -21.68 -3.61 -7.63
N THR A 287 -22.59 -4.55 -7.39
CA THR A 287 -23.12 -4.83 -6.06
C THR A 287 -22.21 -5.78 -5.28
N LEU A 288 -21.72 -6.83 -5.94
CA LEU A 288 -20.88 -7.87 -5.32
C LEU A 288 -19.39 -7.49 -5.30
N ILE A 289 -18.88 -6.88 -6.36
CA ILE A 289 -17.46 -6.52 -6.54
C ILE A 289 -17.37 -5.02 -6.87
N PRO A 290 -17.73 -4.14 -5.92
CA PRO A 290 -17.92 -2.72 -6.19
C PRO A 290 -16.63 -2.02 -6.66
N TRP A 291 -15.48 -2.34 -6.08
CA TRP A 291 -14.21 -1.68 -6.41
C TRP A 291 -13.81 -1.85 -7.88
N PHE A 292 -14.08 -3.02 -8.48
CA PHE A 292 -13.70 -3.31 -9.86
C PHE A 292 -14.69 -2.70 -10.86
N PHE A 293 -15.99 -2.94 -10.66
CA PHE A 293 -17.00 -2.51 -11.61
C PHE A 293 -17.22 -0.98 -11.58
N TYR A 294 -17.17 -0.33 -10.42
CA TYR A 294 -17.23 1.14 -10.39
C TYR A 294 -16.03 1.79 -11.10
N GLY A 295 -14.83 1.25 -10.88
CA GLY A 295 -13.63 1.74 -11.57
C GLY A 295 -13.71 1.52 -13.08
N LYS A 296 -14.13 0.33 -13.52
CA LYS A 296 -14.32 0.02 -14.95
C LYS A 296 -15.41 0.88 -15.60
N LEU A 297 -16.45 1.26 -14.86
CA LEU A 297 -17.57 2.06 -15.35
C LEU A 297 -17.15 3.50 -15.65
N ILE A 298 -16.42 4.12 -14.72
CA ILE A 298 -16.17 5.58 -14.73
C ILE A 298 -14.80 5.93 -15.31
N LEU A 299 -13.78 5.09 -15.14
CA LEU A 299 -12.40 5.42 -15.53
C LEU A 299 -12.02 4.88 -16.92
N ASN A 300 -12.91 4.16 -17.59
CA ASN A 300 -12.73 3.71 -18.99
C ASN A 300 -13.68 4.40 -19.97
N THR A 301 -14.65 5.17 -19.51
CA THR A 301 -15.40 6.04 -20.40
C THR A 301 -14.42 7.06 -20.93
N LYS A 302 -14.12 6.99 -22.23
CA LYS A 302 -13.53 8.12 -22.95
C LYS A 302 -14.37 9.32 -22.51
N THR A 303 -13.76 10.28 -21.84
CA THR A 303 -14.35 11.61 -21.71
C THR A 303 -14.56 12.08 -23.14
N THR A 304 -15.76 11.88 -23.65
CA THR A 304 -16.26 12.53 -24.85
C THR A 304 -16.44 13.98 -24.45
N GLU A 305 -15.31 14.70 -24.47
CA GLU A 305 -15.32 16.07 -24.95
C GLU A 305 -15.60 16.04 -26.45
#